data_AF-B0NH76-F1
#
_entry.id   AF-B0NH76-F1
#
_cell.length_a   1.000
_cell.length_b   1.000
_cell.length_c   1.000
_cell.angle_alpha   90.00
_cell.angle_beta   90.00
_cell.angle_gamma   90.00
#
_symmetry.space_group_name_H-M   'P 1'
#
loop_
_entity.id
_entity.type
_entity.pdbx_description
1 polymer ?
#
loop_
_entity_poly.entity_id
_entity_poly.type
_entity_poly.pdbx_seq_one_letter_code
_entity_poly.pdbx_strand_id
1 'polypeptide(L)'
;MKRKLLAILLSVSMIATLVTACGSKEVSDNSAKEEGVTVEDVKAALKDENAVVLDARTQDAYAGWSTENNKLGGHIESSSGFSAAWLTCEYDDEANDDNRTREERLEICMEDKGITADTKVIIYDENGKDAAAVSEYLSGKGVKDIETFNLADWDGELVKYENYQTILPPSIVKKLIDGETVEEVGEVKDLKVLEFSWGTEEESGYLEGHVPTAIHINSDDVDDENNIYVLDKDEILLETVKKAGVTVDSTVVVTGAGLFSCHLATILKYLGVEDVYIMSGGANGWTDAGYEAEKGSNTPVAVEDFGTDKPLNPDYIDDVEEVSLLLTDKNAQVIDTRAYKEFTGESSGYSYVEEAGRLNGAIFGQEDGSAQGPDCTGSSMMYYENIDGTMRDASEILEMWSNSNVDVNKHLSFYCGGGYRAAAVMWYAQAMGLEDTSLYNDGWAGWIVYGKDAVKGTYEDPQPVN
;
A
#
# COMPACT_ATOMS: atom_id res chain seq x y z
N MET A 1 85.07 -10.64 26.07
CA MET A 1 84.42 -11.15 24.85
C MET A 1 84.82 -10.26 23.68
N LYS A 2 85.22 -10.89 22.57
CA LYS A 2 86.08 -10.31 21.51
C LYS A 2 85.30 -9.56 20.42
N ARG A 3 86.04 -8.66 19.78
CA ARG A 3 85.75 -7.72 18.69
C ARG A 3 85.58 -8.39 17.31
N LYS A 4 84.82 -7.66 16.45
CA LYS A 4 84.95 -7.38 14.99
C LYS A 4 85.38 -8.50 14.02
N LEU A 5 84.72 -8.63 12.85
CA LEU A 5 85.04 -8.01 11.54
C LEU A 5 84.17 -8.59 10.38
N LEU A 6 83.92 -7.75 9.36
CA LEU A 6 83.58 -7.97 7.94
C LEU A 6 83.48 -9.41 7.37
N ALA A 7 82.54 -9.62 6.43
CA ALA A 7 82.83 -10.21 5.11
C ALA A 7 81.67 -10.03 4.10
N ILE A 8 82.04 -9.56 2.91
CA ILE A 8 81.31 -9.60 1.63
C ILE A 8 81.37 -11.04 1.10
N LEU A 9 80.31 -11.55 0.46
CA LEU A 9 80.42 -12.67 -0.48
C LEU A 9 79.36 -12.61 -1.57
N LEU A 10 79.84 -12.41 -2.81
CA LEU A 10 79.18 -12.78 -4.05
C LEU A 10 78.95 -14.30 -4.09
N SER A 11 77.85 -14.74 -4.68
CA SER A 11 77.82 -16.01 -5.41
C SER A 11 77.06 -15.84 -6.72
N VAL A 12 77.71 -16.31 -7.78
CA VAL A 12 77.29 -16.35 -9.18
C VAL A 12 76.89 -17.79 -9.47
N SER A 13 75.78 -18.04 -10.18
CA SER A 13 75.67 -19.17 -11.12
C SER A 13 74.41 -19.10 -11.99
N MET A 14 74.63 -18.77 -13.25
CA MET A 14 73.96 -19.22 -14.48
C MET A 14 72.62 -19.97 -14.39
N ILE A 15 71.59 -19.40 -15.04
CA ILE A 15 70.57 -20.19 -15.74
C ILE A 15 70.60 -19.77 -17.21
N ALA A 16 70.83 -20.75 -18.07
CA ALA A 16 70.87 -20.61 -19.52
C ALA A 16 69.46 -20.38 -20.09
N THR A 17 69.27 -19.28 -20.80
CA THR A 17 68.11 -19.09 -21.68
C THR A 17 68.35 -19.84 -22.99
N LEU A 18 67.72 -21.01 -23.12
CA LEU A 18 67.49 -21.66 -24.41
C LEU A 18 66.29 -20.98 -25.08
N VAL A 19 66.55 -20.35 -26.21
CA VAL A 19 65.54 -19.88 -27.17
C VAL A 19 65.17 -21.05 -28.07
N THR A 20 63.92 -21.52 -27.97
CA THR A 20 63.13 -22.29 -28.97
C THR A 20 61.82 -22.67 -28.27
N ALA A 21 60.61 -22.55 -28.82
CA ALA A 21 60.13 -22.14 -30.12
C ALA A 21 58.65 -21.74 -29.93
N CYS A 22 58.14 -20.88 -30.81
CA CYS A 22 56.73 -20.46 -30.86
C CYS A 22 55.79 -21.66 -30.92
N GLY A 23 54.73 -21.59 -30.11
CA GLY A 23 53.61 -22.51 -30.09
C GLY A 23 52.53 -21.94 -29.18
N SER A 24 52.00 -20.76 -29.53
CA SER A 24 50.81 -20.19 -28.91
C SER A 24 49.63 -21.12 -29.20
N LYS A 25 49.33 -22.01 -28.26
CA LYS A 25 47.95 -22.49 -28.08
C LYS A 25 47.17 -21.29 -27.57
N GLU A 26 46.38 -20.69 -28.46
CA GLU A 26 45.24 -19.89 -28.06
C GLU A 26 44.39 -20.77 -27.13
N VAL A 27 44.44 -20.44 -25.83
CA VAL A 27 43.37 -20.78 -24.93
C VAL A 27 42.24 -19.86 -25.37
N SER A 28 41.25 -20.42 -26.08
CA SER A 28 39.99 -19.74 -26.31
C SER A 28 39.40 -19.46 -24.92
N ASP A 29 39.54 -18.21 -24.49
CA ASP A 29 38.76 -17.64 -23.42
C ASP A 29 37.32 -17.58 -23.93
N ASN A 30 36.64 -18.71 -23.82
CA ASN A 30 35.21 -18.83 -24.06
C ASN A 30 34.50 -18.56 -22.72
N SER A 31 34.83 -17.43 -22.09
CA SER A 31 33.88 -16.74 -21.24
C SER A 31 32.94 -16.00 -22.18
N ALA A 32 31.96 -16.73 -22.73
CA ALA A 32 30.72 -16.08 -23.07
C ALA A 32 30.29 -15.39 -21.77
N LYS A 33 30.38 -14.05 -21.73
CA LYS A 33 29.50 -13.31 -20.81
C LYS A 33 28.12 -13.87 -21.11
N GLU A 34 27.49 -14.49 -20.14
CA GLU A 34 26.04 -14.62 -20.19
C GLU A 34 25.56 -13.19 -20.47
N GLU A 35 25.06 -12.97 -21.69
CA GLU A 35 24.43 -11.70 -22.03
C GLU A 35 23.27 -11.60 -21.07
N GLY A 36 23.28 -10.56 -20.22
CA GLY A 36 22.19 -10.33 -19.27
C GLY A 36 20.86 -10.17 -20.02
N VAL A 37 19.76 -10.30 -19.29
CA VAL A 37 18.40 -10.13 -19.82
C VAL A 37 18.33 -8.87 -20.65
N THR A 38 17.90 -8.99 -21.90
CA THR A 38 17.71 -7.86 -22.80
C THR A 38 16.29 -7.32 -22.69
N VAL A 39 16.08 -6.09 -23.17
CA VAL A 39 14.73 -5.51 -23.32
C VAL A 39 13.79 -6.42 -24.12
N GLU A 40 14.29 -7.12 -25.13
CA GLU A 40 13.48 -8.03 -25.94
C GLU A 40 13.07 -9.29 -25.15
N ASP A 41 13.90 -9.75 -24.22
CA ASP A 41 13.56 -10.86 -23.33
C ASP A 41 12.45 -10.45 -22.35
N VAL A 42 12.52 -9.23 -21.79
CA VAL A 42 11.45 -8.66 -20.96
C VAL A 42 10.15 -8.56 -21.77
N LYS A 43 10.19 -7.98 -22.97
CA LYS A 43 9.01 -7.85 -23.86
C LYS A 43 8.44 -9.20 -24.28
N ALA A 44 9.25 -10.25 -24.36
CA ALA A 44 8.79 -11.60 -24.62
C ALA A 44 8.12 -12.21 -23.39
N ALA A 45 8.71 -12.05 -22.20
CA ALA A 45 8.15 -12.54 -20.94
C ALA A 45 6.78 -11.90 -20.62
N LEU A 46 6.61 -10.59 -20.85
CA LEU A 46 5.32 -9.91 -20.67
C LEU A 46 4.18 -10.45 -21.56
N LYS A 47 4.48 -11.29 -22.55
CA LYS A 47 3.49 -11.90 -23.47
C LYS A 47 3.34 -13.40 -23.26
N ASP A 48 4.11 -13.98 -22.36
CA ASP A 48 4.10 -15.42 -22.08
C ASP A 48 3.27 -15.67 -20.81
N GLU A 49 2.18 -16.41 -20.95
CA GLU A 49 1.32 -16.82 -19.83
C GLU A 49 2.03 -17.69 -18.78
N ASN A 50 3.23 -18.18 -19.09
CA ASN A 50 4.06 -18.99 -18.18
C ASN A 50 5.26 -18.21 -17.61
N ALA A 51 5.32 -16.90 -17.85
CA ALA A 51 6.36 -16.03 -17.31
C ALA A 51 5.76 -14.88 -16.48
N VAL A 52 6.54 -14.41 -15.51
CA VAL A 52 6.18 -13.27 -14.66
C VAL A 52 7.32 -12.27 -14.68
N VAL A 53 6.99 -10.98 -14.82
CA VAL A 53 7.94 -9.88 -14.68
C VAL A 53 7.65 -9.15 -13.39
N LEU A 54 8.63 -9.06 -12.49
CA LEU A 54 8.48 -8.49 -11.16
C LEU A 54 9.28 -7.20 -10.99
N ASP A 55 8.65 -6.16 -10.44
CA ASP A 55 9.33 -4.97 -9.92
C ASP A 55 9.71 -5.20 -8.46
N ALA A 56 11.02 -5.22 -8.17
CA ALA A 56 11.51 -5.43 -6.80
C ALA A 56 11.61 -4.15 -5.97
N ARG A 57 11.31 -2.98 -6.55
CA ARG A 57 11.37 -1.70 -5.85
C ARG A 57 10.18 -1.53 -4.91
N THR A 58 10.16 -0.42 -4.16
CA THR A 58 9.05 -0.10 -3.25
C THR A 58 7.74 0.12 -4.00
N GLN A 59 6.63 -0.08 -3.31
CA GLN A 59 5.31 0.13 -3.89
C GLN A 59 5.10 1.58 -4.36
N ASP A 60 5.66 2.56 -3.65
CA ASP A 60 5.57 3.95 -4.08
C ASP A 60 6.27 4.20 -5.42
N ALA A 61 7.42 3.55 -5.65
CA ALA A 61 8.17 3.66 -6.90
C ALA A 61 7.46 2.94 -8.05
N TYR A 62 6.81 1.80 -7.76
CA TYR A 62 5.93 1.10 -8.69
C TYR A 62 4.73 1.97 -9.06
N ALA A 63 4.05 2.56 -8.07
CA ALA A 63 2.85 3.39 -8.26
C ALA A 63 3.10 4.63 -9.13
N GLY A 64 4.26 5.28 -9.01
CA GLY A 64 4.57 6.43 -9.86
C GLY A 64 5.64 7.39 -9.37
N TRP A 65 6.05 7.26 -8.10
CA TRP A 65 7.04 8.16 -7.51
C TRP A 65 8.42 7.97 -8.12
N SER A 66 9.09 9.08 -8.40
CA SER A 66 10.47 9.06 -8.87
C SER A 66 11.42 8.74 -7.71
N THR A 67 12.51 8.07 -8.05
CA THR A 67 13.58 7.71 -7.12
C THR A 67 14.87 8.47 -7.48
N GLU A 68 15.95 8.20 -6.77
CA GLU A 68 17.26 8.73 -7.16
C GLU A 68 17.72 8.18 -8.52
N ASN A 69 17.46 6.90 -8.81
CA ASN A 69 17.96 6.22 -10.00
C ASN A 69 16.93 6.09 -11.14
N ASN A 70 15.62 6.24 -10.85
CA ASN A 70 14.55 6.33 -11.82
C ASN A 70 13.82 7.68 -11.70
N LYS A 71 14.19 8.62 -12.57
CA LYS A 71 13.57 9.96 -12.62
C LYS A 71 12.22 9.99 -13.34
N LEU A 72 11.89 8.95 -14.09
CA LEU A 72 10.59 8.86 -14.76
C LEU A 72 9.51 8.46 -13.77
N GLY A 73 9.82 7.57 -12.83
CA GLY A 73 8.84 6.97 -11.91
C GLY A 73 7.89 6.01 -12.61
N GLY A 74 7.20 5.16 -11.85
CA GLY A 74 6.29 4.15 -12.40
C GLY A 74 6.99 2.83 -12.74
N HIS A 75 6.24 1.91 -13.35
CA HIS A 75 6.62 0.52 -13.59
C HIS A 75 6.49 0.11 -15.06
N ILE A 76 7.04 -1.04 -15.43
CA ILE A 76 6.87 -1.60 -16.77
C ILE A 76 5.43 -2.11 -16.90
N GLU A 77 4.70 -1.69 -17.94
CA GLU A 77 3.31 -2.12 -18.16
C GLU A 77 3.18 -3.66 -18.13
N SER A 78 2.16 -4.16 -17.43
CA SER A 78 1.90 -5.61 -17.23
C SER A 78 2.93 -6.35 -16.35
N SER A 79 3.84 -5.66 -15.68
CA SER A 79 4.63 -6.25 -14.58
C SER A 79 3.88 -6.17 -13.24
N SER A 80 4.25 -7.03 -12.29
CA SER A 80 3.69 -7.04 -10.93
C SER A 80 4.73 -6.58 -9.91
N GLY A 81 4.32 -5.94 -8.82
CA GLY A 81 5.18 -5.62 -7.70
C GLY A 81 5.53 -6.87 -6.88
N PHE A 82 6.79 -6.98 -6.46
CA PHE A 82 7.23 -7.88 -5.39
C PHE A 82 8.39 -7.21 -4.66
N SER A 83 8.07 -6.25 -3.79
CA SER A 83 9.08 -5.38 -3.20
C SER A 83 10.06 -6.16 -2.32
N ALA A 84 11.35 -5.88 -2.46
CA ALA A 84 12.37 -6.40 -1.56
C ALA A 84 12.13 -5.96 -0.10
N ALA A 85 11.46 -4.83 0.12
CA ALA A 85 11.12 -4.35 1.46
C ALA A 85 10.18 -5.31 2.20
N TRP A 86 9.29 -6.03 1.50
CA TRP A 86 8.36 -6.99 2.10
C TRP A 86 9.07 -8.15 2.81
N LEU A 87 10.32 -8.43 2.45
CA LEU A 87 11.12 -9.48 3.08
C LEU A 87 11.59 -9.08 4.49
N THR A 88 11.67 -7.78 4.78
CA THR A 88 12.33 -7.24 5.98
C THR A 88 11.54 -6.20 6.76
N CYS A 89 10.42 -5.70 6.21
CA CYS A 89 9.57 -4.68 6.84
C CYS A 89 9.12 -5.10 8.24
N GLU A 90 8.75 -4.13 9.07
CA GLU A 90 8.14 -4.42 10.35
C GLU A 90 6.84 -5.21 10.16
N TYR A 91 6.73 -6.37 10.79
CA TYR A 91 5.59 -7.27 10.70
C TYR A 91 5.53 -8.15 11.95
N ASP A 92 4.38 -8.18 12.63
CA ASP A 92 4.17 -9.03 13.80
C ASP A 92 3.56 -10.36 13.36
N ASP A 93 4.36 -11.43 13.38
CA ASP A 93 3.93 -12.79 13.02
C ASP A 93 2.87 -13.38 13.98
N GLU A 94 2.73 -12.84 15.18
CA GLU A 94 1.85 -13.36 16.24
C GLU A 94 0.57 -12.53 16.42
N ALA A 95 0.65 -11.21 16.20
CA ALA A 95 -0.42 -10.26 16.47
C ALA A 95 -0.66 -9.31 15.29
N ASN A 96 -1.16 -9.85 14.18
CA ASN A 96 -1.63 -9.10 13.01
C ASN A 96 -3.10 -9.43 12.67
N ASP A 97 -3.76 -8.53 11.95
CA ASP A 97 -5.17 -8.68 11.56
C ASP A 97 -5.43 -9.79 10.55
N ASP A 98 -4.40 -10.18 9.79
CA ASP A 98 -4.49 -11.25 8.79
C ASP A 98 -4.44 -12.65 9.43
N ASN A 99 -4.02 -12.74 10.70
CA ASN A 99 -3.67 -13.98 11.41
C ASN A 99 -2.75 -14.89 10.58
N ARG A 100 -1.75 -14.27 9.94
CA ARG A 100 -0.72 -14.96 9.14
C ARG A 100 0.66 -14.47 9.51
N THR A 101 1.63 -15.36 9.42
CA THR A 101 3.04 -14.96 9.41
C THR A 101 3.39 -14.23 8.12
N ARG A 102 4.49 -13.46 8.12
CA ARG A 102 5.07 -12.84 6.92
C ARG A 102 5.28 -13.87 5.82
N GLU A 103 5.78 -15.05 6.20
CA GLU A 103 6.07 -16.13 5.26
C GLU A 103 4.81 -16.62 4.55
N GLU A 104 3.72 -16.84 5.30
CA GLU A 104 2.43 -17.21 4.71
C GLU A 104 1.88 -16.11 3.79
N ARG A 105 2.05 -14.83 4.16
CA ARG A 105 1.65 -13.71 3.29
C ARG A 105 2.48 -13.65 2.01
N LEU A 106 3.79 -13.86 2.08
CA LEU A 106 4.66 -13.88 0.90
C LEU A 106 4.34 -15.08 -0.01
N GLU A 107 4.05 -16.24 0.56
CA GLU A 107 3.59 -17.42 -0.21
C GLU A 107 2.26 -17.14 -0.92
N ILE A 108 1.29 -16.50 -0.25
CA ILE A 108 0.03 -16.05 -0.89
C ILE A 108 0.34 -15.07 -2.03
N CYS A 109 1.24 -14.10 -1.82
CA CYS A 109 1.63 -13.17 -2.89
C CYS A 109 2.27 -13.88 -4.09
N MET A 110 3.04 -14.96 -3.85
CA MET A 110 3.57 -15.79 -4.94
C MET A 110 2.46 -16.54 -5.68
N GLU A 111 1.50 -17.12 -4.95
CA GLU A 111 0.37 -17.86 -5.52
C GLU A 111 -0.53 -16.94 -6.36
N ASP A 112 -0.88 -15.77 -5.83
CA ASP A 112 -1.71 -14.75 -6.51
C ASP A 112 -1.05 -14.28 -7.82
N LYS A 113 0.29 -14.22 -7.87
CA LYS A 113 1.06 -13.85 -9.07
C LYS A 113 1.40 -15.05 -9.97
N GLY A 114 0.86 -16.24 -9.68
CA GLY A 114 1.08 -17.46 -10.48
C GLY A 114 2.53 -17.98 -10.46
N ILE A 115 3.31 -17.64 -9.43
CA ILE A 115 4.72 -18.01 -9.32
C ILE A 115 4.83 -19.45 -8.81
N THR A 116 5.38 -20.34 -9.64
CA THR A 116 5.63 -21.74 -9.29
C THR A 116 7.11 -22.11 -9.50
N ALA A 117 7.49 -23.33 -9.10
CA ALA A 117 8.86 -23.82 -9.23
C ALA A 117 9.40 -23.84 -10.67
N ASP A 118 8.52 -23.90 -11.67
CA ASP A 118 8.86 -24.00 -13.10
C ASP A 118 8.51 -22.72 -13.88
N THR A 119 7.99 -21.67 -13.21
CA THR A 119 7.67 -20.38 -13.82
C THR A 119 8.97 -19.63 -14.16
N LYS A 120 9.03 -19.02 -15.35
CA LYS A 120 10.11 -18.08 -15.68
C LYS A 120 9.85 -16.74 -15.01
N VAL A 121 10.80 -16.25 -14.23
CA VAL A 121 10.68 -14.97 -13.51
C VAL A 121 11.79 -14.02 -13.93
N ILE A 122 11.43 -12.85 -14.44
CA ILE A 122 12.37 -11.75 -14.65
C ILE A 122 12.11 -10.70 -13.58
N ILE A 123 13.10 -10.44 -12.73
CA ILE A 123 12.99 -9.47 -11.65
C ILE A 123 13.80 -8.24 -12.02
N TYR A 124 13.19 -7.07 -11.96
CA TYR A 124 13.90 -5.82 -12.23
C TYR A 124 13.94 -4.88 -11.04
N ASP A 125 14.99 -4.08 -10.99
CA ASP A 125 15.14 -2.97 -10.07
C ASP A 125 15.96 -1.84 -10.74
N GLU A 126 16.41 -0.88 -9.95
CA GLU A 126 17.26 0.22 -10.40
C GLU A 126 18.66 0.24 -9.76
N ASN A 127 18.96 -0.68 -8.85
CA ASN A 127 20.15 -0.65 -8.00
C ASN A 127 20.91 -2.00 -7.91
N GLY A 128 20.37 -3.06 -8.50
CA GLY A 128 20.88 -4.44 -8.50
C GLY A 128 20.81 -5.17 -7.16
N LYS A 129 20.29 -4.55 -6.09
CA LYS A 129 20.20 -5.13 -4.74
C LYS A 129 18.81 -5.66 -4.45
N ASP A 130 17.78 -4.93 -4.84
CA ASP A 130 16.39 -5.29 -4.56
C ASP A 130 16.02 -6.54 -5.36
N ALA A 131 16.35 -6.55 -6.66
CA ALA A 131 16.14 -7.71 -7.53
C ALA A 131 16.94 -8.93 -7.05
N ALA A 132 18.14 -8.72 -6.51
CA ALA A 132 18.96 -9.80 -5.95
C ALA A 132 18.34 -10.39 -4.67
N ALA A 133 17.77 -9.56 -3.78
CA ALA A 133 17.11 -10.03 -2.57
C ALA A 133 15.86 -10.86 -2.88
N VAL A 134 15.02 -10.40 -3.81
CA VAL A 134 13.84 -11.14 -4.27
C VAL A 134 14.24 -12.43 -4.98
N SER A 135 15.30 -12.39 -5.82
CA SER A 135 15.84 -13.59 -6.49
C SER A 135 16.30 -14.65 -5.49
N GLU A 136 17.00 -14.25 -4.42
CA GLU A 136 17.44 -15.15 -3.36
C GLU A 136 16.25 -15.79 -2.63
N TYR A 137 15.23 -14.99 -2.29
CA TYR A 137 14.01 -15.47 -1.66
C TYR A 137 13.27 -16.50 -2.54
N LEU A 138 12.97 -16.16 -3.81
CA LEU A 138 12.26 -17.05 -4.73
C LEU A 138 13.05 -18.32 -5.06
N SER A 139 14.38 -18.22 -5.17
CA SER A 139 15.26 -19.39 -5.30
C SER A 139 15.16 -20.30 -4.08
N GLY A 140 15.11 -19.71 -2.88
CA GLY A 140 14.90 -20.44 -1.61
C GLY A 140 13.56 -21.17 -1.55
N LYS A 141 12.53 -20.64 -2.23
CA LYS A 141 11.22 -21.27 -2.42
C LYS A 141 11.16 -22.29 -3.55
N GLY A 142 12.25 -22.47 -4.28
CA GLY A 142 12.39 -23.52 -5.31
C GLY A 142 12.02 -23.10 -6.72
N VAL A 143 11.83 -21.79 -6.99
CA VAL A 143 11.73 -21.25 -8.35
C VAL A 143 13.10 -21.38 -9.02
N LYS A 144 13.13 -21.93 -10.24
CA LYS A 144 14.39 -22.36 -10.89
C LYS A 144 14.89 -21.42 -11.98
N ASP A 145 13.99 -20.77 -12.70
CA ASP A 145 14.28 -19.93 -13.85
C ASP A 145 14.07 -18.47 -13.47
N ILE A 146 15.09 -17.89 -12.81
CA ILE A 146 15.07 -16.51 -12.35
C ILE A 146 16.19 -15.74 -13.04
N GLU A 147 15.83 -14.66 -13.70
CA GLU A 147 16.77 -13.72 -14.31
C GLU A 147 16.56 -12.32 -13.73
N THR A 148 17.57 -11.45 -13.82
CA THR A 148 17.47 -10.07 -13.34
C THR A 148 17.68 -9.06 -14.48
N PHE A 149 16.95 -7.96 -14.42
CA PHE A 149 16.98 -6.89 -15.41
C PHE A 149 17.19 -5.52 -14.74
N ASN A 150 18.00 -4.65 -15.33
CA ASN A 150 18.18 -3.29 -14.83
C ASN A 150 17.19 -2.35 -15.52
N LEU A 151 16.30 -1.73 -14.76
CA LEU A 151 15.29 -0.81 -15.27
C LEU A 151 15.90 0.36 -16.07
N ALA A 152 17.14 0.76 -15.77
CA ALA A 152 17.85 1.79 -16.52
C ALA A 152 18.11 1.41 -18.00
N ASP A 153 18.04 0.12 -18.34
CA ASP A 153 18.17 -0.38 -19.71
C ASP A 153 16.81 -0.44 -20.44
N TRP A 154 15.68 -0.18 -19.76
CA TRP A 154 14.36 -0.16 -20.37
C TRP A 154 14.22 1.00 -21.37
N ASP A 155 13.73 0.69 -22.57
CA ASP A 155 13.53 1.68 -23.65
C ASP A 155 12.05 1.99 -23.94
N GLY A 156 11.14 1.35 -23.21
CA GLY A 156 9.69 1.56 -23.32
C GLY A 156 9.17 2.65 -22.39
N GLU A 157 7.87 2.88 -22.45
CA GLU A 157 7.18 3.75 -21.50
C GLU A 157 7.03 3.04 -20.14
N LEU A 158 6.94 3.84 -19.08
CA LEU A 158 6.55 3.37 -17.75
C LEU A 158 5.13 3.87 -17.45
N VAL A 159 4.37 3.04 -16.75
CA VAL A 159 3.01 3.33 -16.31
C VAL A 159 3.04 3.83 -14.88
N LYS A 160 2.15 4.79 -14.59
CA LYS A 160 1.89 5.31 -13.25
C LYS A 160 0.41 5.18 -12.96
N TYR A 161 0.06 5.08 -11.68
CA TYR A 161 -1.31 5.30 -11.27
C TYR A 161 -1.67 6.76 -11.52
N GLU A 162 -2.89 7.05 -11.98
CA GLU A 162 -3.27 8.42 -12.40
C GLU A 162 -3.07 9.44 -11.27
N ASN A 163 -3.41 9.05 -10.05
CA ASN A 163 -3.39 9.90 -8.87
C ASN A 163 -2.41 9.40 -7.80
N TYR A 164 -1.28 8.82 -8.20
CA TYR A 164 -0.26 8.29 -7.25
C TYR A 164 0.18 9.30 -6.19
N GLN A 165 0.11 10.60 -6.48
CA GLN A 165 0.45 11.67 -5.55
C GLN A 165 -0.46 11.79 -4.33
N THR A 166 -1.63 11.13 -4.29
CA THR A 166 -2.50 11.13 -3.10
C THR A 166 -1.92 10.31 -1.94
N ILE A 167 -1.01 9.38 -2.25
CA ILE A 167 -0.31 8.52 -1.30
C ILE A 167 1.20 8.85 -1.36
N LEU A 168 1.71 9.46 -0.30
CA LEU A 168 3.08 9.97 -0.22
C LEU A 168 4.03 8.91 0.37
N PRO A 169 5.20 8.66 -0.25
CA PRO A 169 6.27 7.92 0.38
C PRO A 169 6.75 8.62 1.65
N PRO A 170 7.26 7.89 2.65
CA PRO A 170 7.89 8.49 3.83
C PRO A 170 8.97 9.53 3.50
N SER A 171 9.71 9.33 2.41
CA SER A 171 10.74 10.27 1.95
C SER A 171 10.19 11.62 1.48
N ILE A 172 8.97 11.64 0.93
CA ILE A 172 8.29 12.87 0.54
C ILE A 172 7.73 13.56 1.77
N VAL A 173 7.10 12.83 2.69
CA VAL A 173 6.64 13.39 3.98
C VAL A 173 7.81 14.02 4.75
N LYS A 174 8.98 13.38 4.76
CA LYS A 174 10.20 13.93 5.37
C LYS A 174 10.61 15.27 4.75
N LYS A 175 10.58 15.39 3.43
CA LYS A 175 10.87 16.64 2.71
C LYS A 175 9.89 17.75 3.09
N LEU A 176 8.59 17.43 3.17
CA LEU A 176 7.56 18.40 3.57
C LEU A 176 7.79 18.90 5.00
N ILE A 177 8.09 18.00 5.94
CA ILE A 177 8.43 18.35 7.33
C ILE A 177 9.68 19.25 7.39
N ASP A 178 10.68 18.99 6.54
CA ASP A 178 11.90 19.81 6.44
C ASP A 178 11.69 21.17 5.74
N GLY A 179 10.48 21.45 5.25
CA GLY A 179 10.14 22.66 4.53
C GLY A 179 10.67 22.70 3.10
N GLU A 180 11.01 21.54 2.53
CA GLU A 180 11.39 21.41 1.13
C GLU A 180 10.16 21.43 0.22
N THR A 181 10.34 21.98 -0.99
CA THR A 181 9.29 21.98 -2.03
C THR A 181 9.28 20.65 -2.77
N VAL A 182 8.11 20.07 -2.94
CA VAL A 182 7.87 18.87 -3.76
C VAL A 182 6.91 19.24 -4.88
N GLU A 183 7.35 19.08 -6.14
CA GLU A 183 6.59 19.55 -7.31
C GLU A 183 5.23 18.88 -7.42
N GLU A 184 5.18 17.57 -7.14
CA GLU A 184 3.97 16.74 -7.18
C GLU A 184 2.94 17.11 -6.10
N VAL A 185 3.38 17.74 -4.99
CA VAL A 185 2.49 18.19 -3.90
C VAL A 185 2.04 19.64 -4.12
N GLY A 186 2.87 20.47 -4.77
CA GLY A 186 2.53 21.87 -5.05
C GLY A 186 2.82 22.81 -3.88
N GLU A 187 1.97 23.82 -3.68
CA GLU A 187 2.14 24.83 -2.63
C GLU A 187 1.70 24.26 -1.27
N VAL A 188 2.64 24.16 -0.33
CA VAL A 188 2.36 23.71 1.04
C VAL A 188 1.95 24.90 1.91
N LYS A 189 0.73 24.86 2.45
CA LYS A 189 0.16 25.89 3.33
C LYS A 189 -0.08 25.30 4.71
N ASP A 190 0.58 25.85 5.73
CA ASP A 190 0.40 25.44 7.14
C ASP A 190 0.31 23.91 7.33
N LEU A 191 1.39 23.21 6.93
CA LEU A 191 1.46 21.75 6.95
C LEU A 191 1.01 21.17 8.30
N LYS A 192 0.05 20.25 8.25
CA LYS A 192 -0.33 19.39 9.39
C LYS A 192 0.01 17.95 9.08
N VAL A 193 0.74 17.31 9.99
CA VAL A 193 0.86 15.86 10.00
C VAL A 193 -0.07 15.37 11.11
N LEU A 194 -1.03 14.52 10.76
CA LEU A 194 -2.01 13.98 11.71
C LEU A 194 -1.82 12.47 11.79
N GLU A 195 -1.62 11.95 12.99
CA GLU A 195 -1.63 10.51 13.24
C GLU A 195 -3.01 10.14 13.76
N PHE A 196 -3.66 9.16 13.12
CA PHE A 196 -5.00 8.75 13.44
C PHE A 196 -5.03 7.26 13.74
N SER A 197 -5.49 6.92 14.93
CA SER A 197 -5.58 5.56 15.44
C SER A 197 -6.61 5.48 16.57
N TRP A 198 -6.95 4.24 16.95
CA TRP A 198 -7.86 4.01 18.07
C TRP A 198 -7.16 4.20 19.43
N GLY A 199 -7.88 4.83 20.36
CA GLY A 199 -7.45 5.02 21.75
C GLY A 199 -6.82 6.38 22.00
N THR A 200 -6.59 6.73 23.28
CA THR A 200 -5.81 7.94 23.62
C THR A 200 -4.34 7.81 23.23
N GLU A 201 -3.56 8.88 23.34
CA GLU A 201 -2.10 8.85 23.12
C GLU A 201 -1.40 7.72 23.91
N GLU A 202 -1.87 7.43 25.12
CA GLU A 202 -1.34 6.36 25.97
C GLU A 202 -1.73 4.94 25.53
N GLU A 203 -2.83 4.80 24.78
CA GLU A 203 -3.40 3.52 24.36
C GLU A 203 -2.96 3.14 22.94
N SER A 204 -2.74 4.13 22.06
CA SER A 204 -2.44 3.93 20.64
C SER A 204 -0.98 3.56 20.35
N GLY A 205 -0.07 3.76 21.31
CA GLY A 205 1.37 3.60 21.12
C GLY A 205 2.07 4.86 20.55
N TYR A 206 1.32 5.92 20.25
CA TYR A 206 1.82 7.19 19.73
C TYR A 206 2.97 7.77 20.57
N LEU A 207 2.89 7.70 21.91
CA LEU A 207 3.93 8.23 22.80
C LEU A 207 5.28 7.50 22.66
N GLU A 208 5.29 6.25 22.20
CA GLU A 208 6.50 5.44 22.07
C GLU A 208 7.24 5.67 20.75
N GLY A 209 6.55 6.17 19.73
CA GLY A 209 7.10 6.48 18.42
C GLY A 209 6.04 6.92 17.42
N HIS A 210 6.21 8.10 16.82
CA HIS A 210 5.36 8.60 15.74
C HIS A 210 6.19 9.41 14.72
N VAL A 211 5.60 9.69 13.56
CA VAL A 211 6.22 10.58 12.55
C VAL A 211 6.46 11.95 13.18
N PRO A 212 7.65 12.56 13.08
CA PRO A 212 7.93 13.87 13.67
C PRO A 212 6.86 14.91 13.32
N THR A 213 6.53 15.76 14.29
CA THR A 213 5.46 16.79 14.23
C THR A 213 4.03 16.27 14.15
N ALA A 214 3.81 14.95 14.03
CA ALA A 214 2.46 14.40 13.94
C ALA A 214 1.67 14.69 15.22
N ILE A 215 0.42 15.10 15.06
CA ILE A 215 -0.55 15.30 16.14
C ILE A 215 -1.47 14.08 16.17
N HIS A 216 -1.61 13.45 17.33
CA HIS A 216 -2.53 12.32 17.51
C HIS A 216 -3.99 12.79 17.55
N ILE A 217 -4.85 12.06 16.84
CA ILE A 217 -6.31 12.17 16.91
C ILE A 217 -6.85 10.77 17.17
N ASN A 218 -7.68 10.64 18.21
CA ASN A 218 -8.34 9.37 18.53
C ASN A 218 -9.54 9.17 17.58
N SER A 219 -9.69 7.97 17.04
CA SER A 219 -10.84 7.59 16.22
C SER A 219 -12.19 7.78 16.93
N ASP A 220 -12.23 7.59 18.26
CA ASP A 220 -13.45 7.83 19.05
C ASP A 220 -13.89 9.32 19.05
N ASP A 221 -13.03 10.27 18.64
CA ASP A 221 -13.37 11.70 18.59
C ASP A 221 -14.15 12.10 17.31
N VAL A 222 -14.32 11.18 16.35
CA VAL A 222 -15.10 11.37 15.12
C VAL A 222 -16.28 10.42 14.99
N ASP A 223 -16.34 9.38 15.84
CA ASP A 223 -17.45 8.45 15.91
C ASP A 223 -18.48 8.92 16.96
N ASP A 224 -19.73 8.48 16.81
CA ASP A 224 -20.83 8.85 17.69
C ASP A 224 -20.66 8.36 19.13
N GLU A 225 -21.41 8.96 20.06
CA GLU A 225 -21.35 8.63 21.50
C GLU A 225 -21.74 7.18 21.85
N ASN A 226 -22.27 6.42 20.90
CA ASN A 226 -22.62 5.02 21.11
C ASN A 226 -21.44 4.07 20.86
N ASN A 227 -20.32 4.59 20.32
CA ASN A 227 -19.11 3.84 19.99
C ASN A 227 -19.41 2.61 19.11
N ILE A 228 -20.29 2.79 18.14
CA ILE A 228 -20.64 1.77 17.14
C ILE A 228 -20.09 2.12 15.75
N TYR A 229 -19.10 3.03 15.70
CA TYR A 229 -18.38 3.42 14.48
C TYR A 229 -19.31 4.03 13.41
N VAL A 230 -20.32 4.77 13.88
CA VAL A 230 -21.20 5.64 13.09
C VAL A 230 -20.62 7.05 13.19
N LEU A 231 -20.64 7.82 12.11
CA LEU A 231 -20.03 9.15 12.10
C LEU A 231 -20.75 10.10 13.06
N ASP A 232 -20.01 10.91 13.81
CA ASP A 232 -20.62 12.00 14.57
C ASP A 232 -21.06 13.14 13.63
N LYS A 233 -21.81 14.10 14.18
CA LYS A 233 -22.36 15.23 13.45
C LYS A 233 -21.25 16.16 12.97
N ASP A 234 -21.52 16.85 11.86
CA ASP A 234 -20.64 17.84 11.25
C ASP A 234 -20.02 18.82 12.26
N GLU A 235 -20.77 19.28 13.27
CA GLU A 235 -20.25 20.21 14.26
C GLU A 235 -19.15 19.59 15.14
N ILE A 236 -19.25 18.30 15.46
CA ILE A 236 -18.21 17.58 16.22
C ILE A 236 -17.00 17.33 15.35
N LEU A 237 -17.19 16.87 14.11
CA LEU A 237 -16.10 16.66 13.15
C LEU A 237 -15.29 17.94 12.93
N LEU A 238 -15.97 19.07 12.71
CA LEU A 238 -15.35 20.39 12.58
C LEU A 238 -14.56 20.78 13.84
N GLU A 239 -15.14 20.59 15.03
CA GLU A 239 -14.44 20.91 16.28
C GLU A 239 -13.23 19.99 16.54
N THR A 240 -13.29 18.72 16.13
CA THR A 240 -12.16 17.78 16.24
C THR A 240 -11.00 18.22 15.36
N VAL A 241 -11.22 18.53 14.07
CA VAL A 241 -10.13 18.98 13.19
C VAL A 241 -9.61 20.38 13.54
N LYS A 242 -10.47 21.27 14.07
CA LYS A 242 -10.06 22.58 14.59
C LYS A 242 -9.15 22.46 15.81
N LYS A 243 -9.42 21.53 16.73
CA LYS A 243 -8.54 21.26 17.89
C LYS A 243 -7.16 20.78 17.45
N ALA A 244 -7.09 20.02 16.36
CA ALA A 244 -5.83 19.62 15.72
C ALA A 244 -5.14 20.76 14.95
N GLY A 245 -5.79 21.93 14.85
CA GLY A 245 -5.24 23.13 14.21
C GLY A 245 -5.42 23.19 12.71
N VAL A 246 -6.29 22.34 12.14
CA VAL A 246 -6.56 22.27 10.69
C VAL A 246 -7.54 23.38 10.27
N THR A 247 -7.29 23.98 9.12
CA THR A 247 -8.23 24.88 8.41
C THR A 247 -8.52 24.35 7.01
N VAL A 248 -9.51 24.91 6.33
CA VAL A 248 -9.83 24.57 4.93
C VAL A 248 -8.64 24.78 3.97
N ASP A 249 -7.74 25.71 4.28
CA ASP A 249 -6.56 26.06 3.48
C ASP A 249 -5.30 25.24 3.85
N SER A 250 -5.38 24.36 4.85
CA SER A 250 -4.22 23.59 5.32
C SER A 250 -3.84 22.48 4.33
N THR A 251 -2.54 22.26 4.17
CA THR A 251 -1.99 21.03 3.58
C THR A 251 -1.87 19.97 4.68
N VAL A 252 -2.54 18.84 4.51
CA VAL A 252 -2.64 17.79 5.54
C VAL A 252 -2.07 16.48 5.02
N VAL A 253 -1.17 15.88 5.79
CA VAL A 253 -0.69 14.51 5.60
C VAL A 253 -1.20 13.67 6.77
N VAL A 254 -1.98 12.63 6.49
CA VAL A 254 -2.48 11.69 7.49
C VAL A 254 -1.59 10.46 7.53
N THR A 255 -1.20 10.02 8.72
CA THR A 255 -0.43 8.81 9.01
C THR A 255 -1.16 7.93 10.02
N GLY A 256 -0.71 6.68 10.16
CA GLY A 256 -1.41 5.60 10.86
C GLY A 256 -1.60 4.40 9.93
N ALA A 257 -2.30 3.36 10.39
CA ALA A 257 -2.66 2.26 9.49
C ALA A 257 -3.58 2.76 8.35
N GLY A 258 -3.55 2.11 7.18
CA GLY A 258 -4.25 2.56 5.97
C GLY A 258 -5.74 2.83 6.21
N LEU A 259 -6.45 1.91 6.86
CA LEU A 259 -7.88 2.05 7.19
C LEU A 259 -8.20 3.27 8.08
N PHE A 260 -7.32 3.64 9.01
CA PHE A 260 -7.51 4.82 9.85
C PHE A 260 -7.17 6.09 9.06
N SER A 261 -5.96 6.15 8.51
CA SER A 261 -5.49 7.35 7.81
C SER A 261 -6.42 7.76 6.66
N CYS A 262 -6.90 6.81 5.86
CA CYS A 262 -7.84 7.06 4.77
C CYS A 262 -9.23 7.50 5.28
N HIS A 263 -9.66 7.02 6.44
CA HIS A 263 -10.93 7.43 7.06
C HIS A 263 -10.91 8.89 7.48
N LEU A 264 -9.91 9.31 8.26
CA LEU A 264 -9.75 10.73 8.63
C LEU A 264 -9.55 11.61 7.39
N ALA A 265 -8.78 11.15 6.41
CA ALA A 265 -8.59 11.89 5.17
C ALA A 265 -9.90 12.07 4.39
N THR A 266 -10.79 11.08 4.40
CA THR A 266 -12.14 11.19 3.83
C THR A 266 -12.97 12.24 4.56
N ILE A 267 -12.92 12.27 5.90
CA ILE A 267 -13.58 13.31 6.70
C ILE A 267 -13.03 14.70 6.35
N LEU A 268 -11.72 14.85 6.22
CA LEU A 268 -11.09 16.12 5.84
C LEU A 268 -11.54 16.59 4.45
N LYS A 269 -11.60 15.69 3.46
CA LYS A 269 -12.12 15.97 2.12
C LYS A 269 -13.60 16.37 2.16
N TYR A 270 -14.42 15.64 2.91
CA TYR A 270 -15.85 15.94 3.14
C TYR A 270 -16.05 17.34 3.73
N LEU A 271 -15.29 17.68 4.78
CA LEU A 271 -15.33 18.98 5.43
C LEU A 271 -14.85 20.12 4.51
N GLY A 272 -13.98 19.83 3.54
CA GLY A 272 -13.60 20.76 2.48
C GLY A 272 -12.12 21.05 2.36
N VAL A 273 -11.24 20.34 3.07
CA VAL A 273 -9.79 20.49 2.90
C VAL A 273 -9.39 19.95 1.53
N GLU A 274 -8.79 20.79 0.69
CA GLU A 274 -8.41 20.40 -0.68
C GLU A 274 -7.12 19.56 -0.70
N ASP A 275 -6.08 19.99 0.02
CA ASP A 275 -4.75 19.38 -0.01
C ASP A 275 -4.60 18.31 1.10
N VAL A 276 -5.20 17.14 0.89
CA VAL A 276 -5.14 16.00 1.83
C VAL A 276 -4.43 14.82 1.19
N TYR A 277 -3.46 14.26 1.91
CA TYR A 277 -2.62 13.16 1.48
C TYR A 277 -2.50 12.08 2.55
N ILE A 278 -2.23 10.84 2.13
CA ILE A 278 -1.95 9.69 3.01
C ILE A 278 -0.46 9.40 3.00
N MET A 279 0.15 9.05 4.14
CA MET A 279 1.50 8.51 4.14
C MET A 279 1.48 6.99 3.94
N SER A 280 2.19 6.53 2.90
CA SER A 280 2.36 5.12 2.57
C SER A 280 3.01 4.33 3.71
N GLY A 281 2.43 3.17 4.07
CA GLY A 281 2.94 2.27 5.11
C GLY A 281 2.85 2.77 6.55
N GLY A 282 2.28 3.96 6.78
CA GLY A 282 2.10 4.51 8.14
C GLY A 282 3.39 4.60 8.95
N ALA A 283 3.30 4.53 10.28
CA ALA A 283 4.45 4.66 11.17
C ALA A 283 5.54 3.61 10.91
N ASN A 284 5.17 2.39 10.54
CA ASN A 284 6.13 1.33 10.18
C ASN A 284 6.87 1.67 8.89
N GLY A 285 6.18 2.19 7.88
CA GLY A 285 6.81 2.68 6.66
C GLY A 285 7.85 3.78 6.93
N TRP A 286 7.60 4.65 7.91
CA TRP A 286 8.56 5.68 8.34
C TRP A 286 9.85 5.09 8.93
N THR A 287 9.72 4.13 9.85
CA THR A 287 10.86 3.49 10.50
C THR A 287 11.60 2.54 9.55
N ASP A 288 10.89 1.82 8.69
CA ASP A 288 11.45 0.96 7.64
C ASP A 288 12.23 1.75 6.58
N ALA A 289 11.82 2.99 6.30
CA ALA A 289 12.59 3.94 5.49
C ALA A 289 13.86 4.47 6.19
N GLY A 290 14.11 4.07 7.44
CA GLY A 290 15.30 4.42 8.22
C GLY A 290 15.23 5.80 8.87
N TYR A 291 14.05 6.41 8.97
CA TYR A 291 13.87 7.69 9.63
C TYR A 291 13.64 7.54 11.14
N GLU A 292 14.14 8.49 11.92
CA GLU A 292 13.92 8.50 13.37
C GLU A 292 12.48 8.91 13.70
N ALA A 293 11.82 8.14 14.57
CA ALA A 293 10.51 8.50 15.14
C ALA A 293 10.67 9.52 16.27
N GLU A 294 9.71 10.44 16.39
CA GLU A 294 9.55 11.30 17.56
C GLU A 294 8.83 10.54 18.69
N LYS A 295 9.10 10.90 19.95
CA LYS A 295 8.50 10.29 21.15
C LYS A 295 7.85 11.36 22.02
N GLY A 296 6.87 10.96 22.82
CA GLY A 296 6.10 11.87 23.66
C GLY A 296 4.89 12.43 22.93
N SER A 297 4.38 13.57 23.40
CA SER A 297 3.17 14.20 22.85
C SER A 297 3.50 15.49 22.12
N ASN A 298 2.91 15.68 20.95
CA ASN A 298 2.86 16.97 20.27
C ASN A 298 1.55 17.68 20.60
N THR A 299 1.64 18.81 21.30
CA THR A 299 0.45 19.60 21.64
C THR A 299 -0.03 20.39 20.43
N PRO A 300 -1.26 20.17 19.94
CA PRO A 300 -1.78 20.91 18.81
C PRO A 300 -2.05 22.38 19.18
N VAL A 301 -1.95 23.26 18.19
CA VAL A 301 -2.39 24.65 18.31
C VAL A 301 -3.76 24.77 17.64
N ALA A 302 -4.80 24.73 18.45
CA ALA A 302 -6.17 24.81 17.96
C ALA A 302 -6.43 26.13 17.20
N VAL A 303 -7.28 26.04 16.18
CA VAL A 303 -7.78 27.20 15.43
C VAL A 303 -9.22 27.51 15.81
N GLU A 304 -9.55 28.81 15.89
CA GLU A 304 -10.90 29.25 16.24
C GLU A 304 -11.86 29.17 15.05
N ASP A 305 -11.34 29.35 13.83
CA ASP A 305 -12.10 29.36 12.58
C ASP A 305 -11.48 28.36 11.60
N PHE A 306 -12.29 27.41 11.13
CA PHE A 306 -11.90 26.45 10.11
C PHE A 306 -11.97 27.06 8.70
N GLY A 307 -12.81 28.08 8.49
CA GLY A 307 -13.10 28.70 7.19
C GLY A 307 -14.51 28.43 6.67
N THR A 308 -15.23 27.47 7.25
CA THR A 308 -16.65 27.14 6.99
C THR A 308 -17.30 26.59 8.26
N ASP A 309 -18.63 26.66 8.34
CA ASP A 309 -19.46 26.11 9.43
C ASP A 309 -20.19 24.81 9.05
N LYS A 310 -19.95 24.32 7.85
CA LYS A 310 -20.55 23.11 7.29
C LYS A 310 -19.61 22.44 6.28
N PRO A 311 -19.83 21.14 5.98
CA PRO A 311 -19.08 20.43 4.93
C PRO A 311 -19.20 21.13 3.58
N LEU A 312 -18.09 21.19 2.83
CA LEU A 312 -18.07 21.77 1.49
C LEU A 312 -18.26 20.72 0.40
N ASN A 313 -17.91 19.46 0.68
CA ASN A 313 -18.00 18.35 -0.27
C ASN A 313 -18.87 17.22 0.31
N PRO A 314 -20.18 17.46 0.51
CA PRO A 314 -21.06 16.47 1.16
C PRO A 314 -21.10 15.13 0.40
N ASP A 315 -20.96 15.16 -0.93
CA ASP A 315 -21.02 13.98 -1.80
C ASP A 315 -19.85 12.98 -1.59
N TYR A 316 -18.84 13.29 -0.74
CA TYR A 316 -17.80 12.33 -0.35
C TYR A 316 -18.32 11.24 0.60
N ILE A 317 -19.35 11.54 1.39
CA ILE A 317 -19.92 10.63 2.39
C ILE A 317 -21.42 10.51 2.15
N ASP A 318 -21.86 9.29 1.78
CA ASP A 318 -23.27 9.01 1.58
C ASP A 318 -23.98 8.75 2.91
N ASP A 319 -25.20 9.24 3.06
CA ASP A 319 -26.11 8.82 4.12
C ASP A 319 -26.86 7.51 3.80
N VAL A 320 -27.54 6.95 4.80
CA VAL A 320 -28.27 5.67 4.66
C VAL A 320 -29.40 5.72 3.61
N GLU A 321 -30.02 6.90 3.40
CA GLU A 321 -31.08 7.08 2.41
C GLU A 321 -30.50 7.19 0.99
N GLU A 322 -29.37 7.89 0.84
CA GLU A 322 -28.61 7.97 -0.42
C GLU A 322 -28.17 6.58 -0.87
N VAL A 323 -27.56 5.79 0.02
CA VAL A 323 -27.16 4.40 -0.29
C VAL A 323 -28.37 3.52 -0.63
N SER A 324 -29.50 3.72 0.05
CA SER A 324 -30.75 3.03 -0.28
C SER A 324 -31.19 3.28 -1.73
N LEU A 325 -30.94 4.49 -2.26
CA LEU A 325 -31.20 4.83 -3.65
C LEU A 325 -30.13 4.21 -4.58
N LEU A 326 -28.84 4.30 -4.23
CA LEU A 326 -27.72 3.75 -5.00
C LEU A 326 -27.85 2.24 -5.24
N LEU A 327 -28.33 1.47 -4.26
CA LEU A 327 -28.60 0.03 -4.39
C LEU A 327 -29.59 -0.31 -5.52
N THR A 328 -30.36 0.67 -6.01
CA THR A 328 -31.33 0.50 -7.11
C THR A 328 -30.98 1.27 -8.37
N ASP A 329 -29.91 2.07 -8.36
CA ASP A 329 -29.44 2.79 -9.54
C ASP A 329 -28.57 1.89 -10.42
N LYS A 330 -28.93 1.78 -11.69
CA LYS A 330 -28.17 1.03 -12.69
C LYS A 330 -26.78 1.63 -13.00
N ASN A 331 -26.57 2.91 -12.69
CA ASN A 331 -25.32 3.65 -12.93
C ASN A 331 -24.43 3.74 -11.67
N ALA A 332 -24.83 3.10 -10.58
CA ALA A 332 -24.05 3.01 -9.35
C ALA A 332 -23.91 1.56 -8.90
N GLN A 333 -22.91 1.30 -8.05
CA GLN A 333 -22.74 0.04 -7.34
C GLN A 333 -22.33 0.34 -5.89
N VAL A 334 -22.93 -0.39 -4.96
CA VAL A 334 -22.57 -0.33 -3.54
C VAL A 334 -21.68 -1.53 -3.22
N ILE A 335 -20.43 -1.27 -2.83
CA ILE A 335 -19.37 -2.26 -2.71
C ILE A 335 -19.13 -2.59 -1.23
N ASP A 336 -19.40 -3.84 -0.86
CA ASP A 336 -19.14 -4.37 0.48
C ASP A 336 -17.67 -4.81 0.59
N THR A 337 -16.89 -4.12 1.40
CA THR A 337 -15.45 -4.39 1.60
C THR A 337 -15.17 -5.25 2.84
N ARG A 338 -16.20 -5.86 3.44
CA ARG A 338 -16.06 -6.71 4.63
C ARG A 338 -15.50 -8.10 4.31
N ALA A 339 -15.31 -8.93 5.33
CA ALA A 339 -14.99 -10.34 5.16
C ALA A 339 -16.16 -11.12 4.55
N TYR A 340 -15.86 -12.25 3.89
CA TYR A 340 -16.89 -13.09 3.29
C TYR A 340 -17.92 -13.62 4.30
N LYS A 341 -17.50 -13.95 5.52
CA LYS A 341 -18.41 -14.38 6.61
C LYS A 341 -19.35 -13.26 7.05
N GLU A 342 -18.90 -12.00 6.98
CA GLU A 342 -19.72 -10.82 7.24
C GLU A 342 -20.73 -10.63 6.11
N PHE A 343 -20.27 -10.69 4.86
CA PHE A 343 -21.09 -10.52 3.67
C PHE A 343 -22.21 -11.57 3.51
N THR A 344 -21.89 -12.84 3.79
CA THR A 344 -22.86 -13.95 3.75
C THR A 344 -23.79 -13.98 4.96
N GLY A 345 -23.46 -13.23 6.01
CA GLY A 345 -24.22 -13.17 7.26
C GLY A 345 -24.03 -14.40 8.16
N GLU A 346 -22.91 -15.11 8.03
CA GLU A 346 -22.47 -16.14 8.98
C GLU A 346 -21.99 -15.52 10.31
N SER A 347 -21.42 -14.32 10.24
CA SER A 347 -21.01 -13.49 11.38
C SER A 347 -21.41 -12.04 11.12
N SER A 348 -21.60 -11.23 12.16
CA SER A 348 -21.66 -9.77 11.99
C SER A 348 -20.28 -9.18 11.71
N GLY A 349 -19.23 -9.82 12.24
CA GLY A 349 -17.85 -9.33 12.21
C GLY A 349 -17.47 -8.49 13.43
N TYR A 350 -18.44 -8.06 14.24
CA TYR A 350 -18.24 -7.02 15.26
C TYR A 350 -18.89 -7.38 16.58
N SER A 351 -18.22 -7.05 17.67
CA SER A 351 -18.76 -7.21 19.03
C SER A 351 -19.92 -6.24 19.34
N TYR A 352 -20.02 -5.13 18.60
CA TYR A 352 -20.98 -4.06 18.82
C TYR A 352 -22.23 -4.14 17.92
N VAL A 353 -22.28 -5.09 16.96
CA VAL A 353 -23.46 -5.36 16.12
C VAL A 353 -23.81 -6.85 16.22
N GLU A 354 -25.02 -7.19 16.68
CA GLU A 354 -25.47 -8.59 16.81
C GLU A 354 -25.98 -9.14 15.47
N GLU A 355 -26.64 -8.28 14.69
CA GLU A 355 -27.21 -8.62 13.40
C GLU A 355 -26.11 -8.93 12.38
N ALA A 356 -26.19 -10.12 11.79
CA ALA A 356 -25.37 -10.52 10.64
C ALA A 356 -26.15 -10.34 9.33
N GLY A 357 -25.45 -10.16 8.22
CA GLY A 357 -26.03 -10.02 6.88
C GLY A 357 -25.35 -8.93 6.08
N ARG A 358 -25.98 -8.55 4.97
CA ARG A 358 -25.53 -7.48 4.07
C ARG A 358 -26.69 -6.63 3.55
N LEU A 359 -26.34 -5.52 2.93
CA LEU A 359 -27.26 -4.69 2.15
C LEU A 359 -27.76 -5.49 0.94
N ASN A 360 -29.07 -5.48 0.70
CA ASN A 360 -29.64 -6.17 -0.46
C ASN A 360 -29.32 -5.41 -1.75
N GLY A 361 -28.54 -6.02 -2.64
CA GLY A 361 -28.05 -5.40 -3.88
C GLY A 361 -26.59 -4.97 -3.81
N ALA A 362 -25.95 -5.04 -2.64
CA ALA A 362 -24.52 -4.80 -2.52
C ALA A 362 -23.70 -5.90 -3.23
N ILE A 363 -22.59 -5.49 -3.82
CA ILE A 363 -21.62 -6.36 -4.48
C ILE A 363 -20.48 -6.64 -3.52
N PHE A 364 -20.07 -7.90 -3.42
CA PHE A 364 -18.91 -8.25 -2.63
C PHE A 364 -17.65 -7.77 -3.35
N GLY A 365 -16.89 -6.85 -2.73
CA GLY A 365 -15.69 -6.27 -3.34
C GLY A 365 -14.48 -7.19 -3.33
N GLN A 366 -14.63 -8.50 -3.16
CA GLN A 366 -13.54 -9.47 -3.14
C GLN A 366 -13.95 -10.70 -3.97
N GLU A 367 -12.96 -11.39 -4.55
CA GLU A 367 -13.20 -12.41 -5.58
C GLU A 367 -13.89 -13.66 -5.03
N ASP A 368 -13.41 -14.19 -3.91
CA ASP A 368 -14.09 -15.23 -3.16
C ASP A 368 -13.67 -15.21 -1.69
N GLY A 369 -14.50 -15.78 -0.82
CA GLY A 369 -14.15 -15.94 0.60
C GLY A 369 -13.08 -16.98 0.89
N SER A 370 -12.28 -17.42 -0.09
CA SER A 370 -11.34 -18.52 0.08
C SER A 370 -9.96 -18.06 0.58
N ALA A 371 -9.52 -16.85 0.20
CA ALA A 371 -8.20 -16.32 0.61
C ALA A 371 -8.21 -15.69 2.02
N GLN A 372 -9.32 -15.04 2.40
CA GLN A 372 -9.71 -14.87 3.79
C GLN A 372 -10.10 -16.25 4.32
N GLY A 373 -9.08 -17.06 4.62
CA GLY A 373 -9.23 -18.20 5.50
C GLY A 373 -10.09 -17.80 6.71
N PRO A 374 -10.80 -18.74 7.34
CA PRO A 374 -11.86 -18.48 8.32
C PRO A 374 -11.47 -17.62 9.54
N ASP A 375 -10.23 -17.18 9.64
CA ASP A 375 -9.59 -16.63 10.82
C ASP A 375 -9.15 -15.15 10.67
N CYS A 376 -9.29 -14.48 9.51
CA CYS A 376 -8.96 -13.04 9.40
C CYS A 376 -9.92 -12.18 10.26
N THR A 377 -9.41 -11.11 10.86
CA THR A 377 -10.20 -10.22 11.73
C THR A 377 -11.06 -9.24 10.91
N GLY A 378 -12.02 -8.57 11.58
CA GLY A 378 -12.81 -7.49 10.97
C GLY A 378 -12.02 -6.23 10.59
N SER A 379 -10.71 -6.20 10.82
CA SER A 379 -9.80 -5.11 10.47
C SER A 379 -8.79 -5.48 9.38
N SER A 380 -8.74 -6.75 8.95
CA SER A 380 -7.81 -7.18 7.90
C SER A 380 -8.07 -6.46 6.57
N MET A 381 -6.97 -6.02 5.95
CA MET A 381 -6.93 -5.36 4.64
C MET A 381 -6.15 -6.17 3.60
N MET A 382 -5.85 -7.44 3.87
CA MET A 382 -4.99 -8.33 3.05
C MET A 382 -5.27 -8.32 1.53
N TYR A 383 -6.52 -8.14 1.12
CA TYR A 383 -6.89 -8.10 -0.31
C TYR A 383 -6.55 -6.80 -1.01
N TYR A 384 -6.28 -5.74 -0.25
CA TYR A 384 -6.08 -4.39 -0.74
C TYR A 384 -4.75 -3.80 -0.29
N GLU A 385 -4.05 -4.45 0.64
CA GLU A 385 -2.75 -4.02 1.17
C GLU A 385 -1.71 -5.12 1.03
N ASN A 386 -0.49 -4.68 0.75
CA ASN A 386 0.73 -5.48 0.80
C ASN A 386 1.14 -5.71 2.26
N ILE A 387 2.17 -6.54 2.44
CA ILE A 387 2.68 -6.97 3.75
C ILE A 387 3.16 -5.80 4.61
N ASP A 388 3.65 -4.74 3.97
CA ASP A 388 4.13 -3.51 4.61
C ASP A 388 3.04 -2.44 4.79
N GLY A 389 1.76 -2.81 4.59
CA GLY A 389 0.62 -1.90 4.71
C GLY A 389 0.49 -0.90 3.56
N THR A 390 1.26 -1.04 2.48
CA THR A 390 1.11 -0.23 1.27
C THR A 390 -0.04 -0.76 0.40
N MET A 391 -0.62 0.11 -0.44
CA MET A 391 -1.67 -0.29 -1.38
C MET A 391 -1.21 -1.44 -2.28
N ARG A 392 -2.02 -2.51 -2.39
CA ARG A 392 -1.81 -3.62 -3.34
C ARG A 392 -1.78 -3.12 -4.78
N ASP A 393 -1.11 -3.84 -5.67
CA ASP A 393 -0.98 -3.46 -7.08
C ASP A 393 -2.35 -3.16 -7.70
N ALA A 394 -2.45 -2.02 -8.40
CA ALA A 394 -3.69 -1.58 -9.02
C ALA A 394 -4.27 -2.63 -9.98
N SER A 395 -3.41 -3.32 -10.74
CA SER A 395 -3.82 -4.39 -11.65
C SER A 395 -4.49 -5.55 -10.92
N GLU A 396 -4.02 -5.89 -9.72
CA GLU A 396 -4.57 -7.00 -8.93
C GLU A 396 -5.91 -6.60 -8.30
N ILE A 397 -6.03 -5.36 -7.82
CA ILE A 397 -7.32 -4.84 -7.32
C ILE A 397 -8.36 -4.80 -8.45
N LEU A 398 -7.98 -4.31 -9.64
CA LEU A 398 -8.88 -4.23 -10.80
C LEU A 398 -9.28 -5.60 -11.32
N GLU A 399 -8.36 -6.58 -11.34
CA GLU A 399 -8.68 -7.96 -11.71
C GLU A 399 -9.65 -8.60 -10.71
N MET A 400 -9.37 -8.48 -9.41
CA MET A 400 -10.26 -8.95 -8.34
C MET A 400 -11.67 -8.34 -8.49
N TRP A 401 -11.77 -7.04 -8.69
CA TRP A 401 -13.04 -6.34 -8.89
C TRP A 401 -13.77 -6.77 -10.15
N SER A 402 -13.05 -6.99 -11.26
CA SER A 402 -13.62 -7.56 -12.48
C SER A 402 -14.20 -8.95 -12.22
N ASN A 403 -13.48 -9.81 -11.50
CA ASN A 403 -13.95 -11.15 -11.14
C ASN A 403 -15.17 -11.11 -10.20
N SER A 404 -15.30 -10.05 -9.40
CA SER A 404 -16.47 -9.77 -8.55
C SER A 404 -17.63 -9.04 -9.24
N ASN A 405 -17.55 -8.79 -10.55
CA ASN A 405 -18.53 -8.02 -11.34
C ASN A 405 -18.68 -6.53 -10.92
N VAL A 406 -17.64 -5.93 -10.36
CA VAL A 406 -17.57 -4.48 -10.16
C VAL A 406 -17.27 -3.82 -11.51
N ASP A 407 -18.11 -2.88 -11.92
CA ASP A 407 -17.96 -2.08 -13.14
C ASP A 407 -17.40 -0.72 -12.76
N VAL A 408 -16.09 -0.56 -12.94
CA VAL A 408 -15.35 0.66 -12.59
C VAL A 408 -15.75 1.90 -13.40
N ASN A 409 -16.67 1.77 -14.37
CA ASN A 409 -17.23 2.91 -15.11
C ASN A 409 -18.52 3.47 -14.48
N LYS A 410 -18.97 2.88 -13.38
CA LYS A 410 -20.11 3.35 -12.59
C LYS A 410 -19.63 4.12 -11.37
N HIS A 411 -20.55 4.85 -10.76
CA HIS A 411 -20.34 5.39 -9.43
C HIS A 411 -20.16 4.25 -8.41
N LEU A 412 -19.07 4.27 -7.65
CA LEU A 412 -18.75 3.24 -6.65
C LEU A 412 -18.87 3.81 -5.22
N SER A 413 -19.91 3.40 -4.50
CA SER A 413 -20.08 3.73 -3.08
C SER A 413 -19.56 2.56 -2.22
N PHE A 414 -18.52 2.79 -1.44
CA PHE A 414 -17.88 1.74 -0.64
C PHE A 414 -18.42 1.73 0.79
N TYR A 415 -18.60 0.53 1.37
CA TYR A 415 -18.99 0.40 2.78
C TYR A 415 -18.40 -0.84 3.45
N CYS A 416 -18.26 -0.76 4.77
CA CYS A 416 -17.91 -1.90 5.62
C CYS A 416 -18.78 -1.98 6.88
N GLY A 417 -18.20 -2.19 8.07
CA GLY A 417 -18.91 -2.12 9.35
C GLY A 417 -19.29 -0.71 9.73
N GLY A 418 -18.28 0.16 9.79
CA GLY A 418 -18.35 1.57 10.18
C GLY A 418 -17.35 2.43 9.38
N GLY A 419 -17.16 2.14 8.10
CA GLY A 419 -16.48 3.04 7.17
C GLY A 419 -14.96 2.86 7.01
N TYR A 420 -14.22 2.48 8.06
CA TYR A 420 -12.75 2.47 8.04
C TYR A 420 -12.10 1.67 6.89
N ARG A 421 -12.43 0.37 6.76
CA ARG A 421 -11.91 -0.44 5.63
C ARG A 421 -12.34 0.12 4.27
N ALA A 422 -13.58 0.58 4.17
CA ALA A 422 -14.13 1.14 2.94
C ALA A 422 -13.44 2.45 2.52
N ALA A 423 -13.04 3.27 3.49
CA ALA A 423 -12.28 4.49 3.23
C ALA A 423 -10.94 4.17 2.56
N ALA A 424 -10.18 3.19 3.07
CA ALA A 424 -8.93 2.76 2.44
C ALA A 424 -9.15 2.29 0.99
N VAL A 425 -10.15 1.42 0.77
CA VAL A 425 -10.49 0.93 -0.58
C VAL A 425 -10.89 2.06 -1.52
N MET A 426 -11.66 3.04 -1.04
CA MET A 426 -12.04 4.23 -1.82
C MET A 426 -10.81 5.07 -2.21
N TRP A 427 -9.89 5.32 -1.27
CA TRP A 427 -8.66 6.05 -1.56
C TRP A 427 -7.75 5.31 -2.55
N TYR A 428 -7.70 3.99 -2.48
CA TYR A 428 -7.01 3.16 -3.49
C TYR A 428 -7.69 3.26 -4.86
N ALA A 429 -9.03 3.27 -4.93
CA ALA A 429 -9.78 3.55 -6.15
C ALA A 429 -9.37 4.90 -6.78
N GLN A 430 -9.35 5.94 -5.95
CA GLN A 430 -9.00 7.29 -6.37
C GLN A 430 -7.54 7.39 -6.84
N ALA A 431 -6.61 6.72 -6.16
CA ALA A 431 -5.20 6.65 -6.57
C ALA A 431 -5.05 6.02 -7.97
N MET A 432 -5.87 5.02 -8.29
CA MET A 432 -5.94 4.40 -9.64
C MET A 432 -6.58 5.30 -10.71
N GLY A 433 -7.18 6.45 -10.33
CA GLY A 433 -7.89 7.35 -11.23
C GLY A 433 -9.40 7.13 -11.31
N LEU A 434 -9.96 6.32 -10.41
CA LEU A 434 -11.41 6.12 -10.30
C LEU A 434 -11.97 7.17 -9.33
N GLU A 435 -12.41 8.30 -9.87
CA GLU A 435 -12.80 9.46 -9.06
C GLU A 435 -14.30 9.49 -8.69
N ASP A 436 -15.17 8.83 -9.47
CA ASP A 436 -16.61 8.76 -9.22
C ASP A 436 -16.92 7.75 -8.10
N THR A 437 -16.59 8.16 -6.88
CA THR A 437 -16.57 7.31 -5.69
C THR A 437 -17.11 8.07 -4.48
N SER A 438 -17.67 7.32 -3.53
CA SER A 438 -18.14 7.85 -2.24
C SER A 438 -17.97 6.81 -1.14
N LEU A 439 -18.04 7.27 0.11
CA LEU A 439 -17.99 6.43 1.29
C LEU A 439 -19.35 6.40 1.98
N TYR A 440 -19.98 5.24 2.09
CA TYR A 440 -21.03 5.05 3.09
C TYR A 440 -20.37 4.76 4.44
N ASN A 441 -20.12 5.82 5.21
CA ASN A 441 -19.36 5.73 6.45
C ASN A 441 -20.03 4.81 7.47
N ASP A 442 -21.30 5.06 7.77
CA ASP A 442 -21.98 4.35 8.87
C ASP A 442 -22.09 2.84 8.61
N GLY A 443 -21.95 2.42 7.35
CA GLY A 443 -21.80 1.02 6.98
C GLY A 443 -22.92 0.11 7.47
N TRP A 444 -22.55 -1.13 7.76
CA TRP A 444 -23.46 -2.14 8.30
C TRP A 444 -24.04 -1.74 9.66
N ALA A 445 -23.26 -1.13 10.53
CA ALA A 445 -23.71 -0.69 11.86
C ALA A 445 -24.84 0.33 11.73
N GLY A 446 -24.64 1.39 10.95
CA GLY A 446 -25.67 2.37 10.62
C GLY A 446 -26.89 1.75 9.97
N TRP A 447 -26.69 0.86 8.99
CA TRP A 447 -27.79 0.24 8.26
C TRP A 447 -28.79 -0.46 9.20
N ILE A 448 -28.26 -1.15 10.20
CA ILE A 448 -29.05 -1.81 11.25
C ILE A 448 -29.68 -0.81 12.22
N VAL A 449 -28.94 0.20 12.67
CA VAL A 449 -29.44 1.26 13.57
C VAL A 449 -30.62 2.00 12.96
N TYR A 450 -30.56 2.29 11.65
CA TYR A 450 -31.64 2.93 10.90
C TYR A 450 -32.79 1.96 10.53
N GLY A 451 -32.72 0.69 10.93
CA GLY A 451 -33.78 -0.29 10.77
C GLY A 451 -34.04 -0.69 9.31
N LYS A 452 -33.01 -0.65 8.47
CA LYS A 452 -33.10 -1.02 7.05
C LYS A 452 -33.08 -2.54 6.86
N ASP A 453 -33.70 -3.00 5.78
CA ASP A 453 -33.79 -4.43 5.47
C ASP A 453 -32.43 -5.02 5.10
N ALA A 454 -32.16 -6.24 5.55
CA ALA A 454 -30.93 -6.96 5.25
C ALA A 454 -31.17 -8.39 4.77
N VAL A 455 -30.19 -8.94 4.06
CA VAL A 455 -30.21 -10.30 3.52
C VAL A 455 -29.05 -11.16 4.02
N LYS A 456 -29.24 -12.48 4.03
CA LYS A 456 -28.26 -13.50 4.43
C LYS A 456 -28.19 -14.60 3.37
N GLY A 457 -27.13 -15.40 3.42
CA GLY A 457 -26.96 -16.61 2.62
C GLY A 457 -25.94 -16.46 1.51
N THR A 458 -25.71 -17.57 0.80
CA THR A 458 -24.75 -17.70 -0.29
C THR A 458 -25.01 -16.66 -1.37
N TYR A 459 -23.94 -16.02 -1.80
CA TYR A 459 -23.96 -15.12 -2.95
C TYR A 459 -24.05 -15.98 -4.20
N GLU A 460 -25.27 -16.16 -4.73
CA GLU A 460 -25.41 -16.50 -6.13
C GLU A 460 -25.12 -15.20 -6.90
N ASP A 461 -24.18 -15.26 -7.84
CA ASP A 461 -23.76 -14.17 -8.74
C ASP A 461 -24.90 -13.17 -8.96
N PRO A 462 -24.69 -11.85 -8.76
CA PRO A 462 -25.74 -10.88 -8.95
C PRO A 462 -26.17 -10.99 -10.41
N GLN A 463 -27.33 -11.58 -10.63
CA GLN A 463 -27.90 -11.65 -11.97
C GLN A 463 -28.01 -10.21 -12.46
N PRO A 464 -27.51 -9.86 -13.65
CA PRO A 464 -27.61 -8.51 -14.15
C PRO A 464 -29.08 -8.09 -14.08
N VAL A 465 -29.34 -7.04 -13.33
CA VAL A 465 -30.68 -6.47 -13.21
C VAL A 465 -31.03 -5.93 -14.60
N ASN A 466 -31.92 -6.66 -15.31
CA ASN A 466 -32.32 -6.36 -16.69
C ASN A 466 -32.88 -4.95 -16.88
#